data_AF-A0A926Z2B7-F1
#
_entry.id   AF-A0A926Z2B7-F1
#
_cell.length_a   1.000
_cell.length_b   1.000
_cell.length_c   1.000
_cell.angle_alpha   90.00
_cell.angle_beta   90.00
_cell.angle_gamma   90.00
#
_symmetry.space_group_name_H-M   'P 1'
#
loop_
_entity.id
_entity.type
_entity.pdbx_description
1 polymer ?
#
loop_
_entity_poly.entity_id
_entity_poly.type
_entity_poly.pdbx_seq_one_letter_code
_entity_poly.pdbx_strand_id
1 'polypeptide(L)'
;MSQVVEMAPSLQSRLADFPRVQASSSGTTQVLVNERPILKLRDRERAEVIADQIGLMLVLNPELNADQIRPALVADVPVVRFRERVLFTIDRKLAAAQKRNSVSLLQDSLNRLRTALGERPLSMVEVQADLYNLKATRQRLKGLASWYGPRFNGRPTASGETFEQREFTAAHPTLPFNTFLQVTNRHTGSSVIVRVNDRGPYVKPRMLDLSRAAAYALGSTHPGVVPVEAVVMKPGS
;
A
#
# COMPACT_ATOMS: atom_id res chain seq x y z
N MET A 1 44.11 -4.86 29.02
CA MET A 1 44.04 -4.47 27.60
C MET A 1 42.81 -5.14 27.02
N SER A 2 41.77 -4.37 26.70
CA SER A 2 40.53 -4.90 26.11
C SER A 2 40.84 -5.31 24.67
N GLN A 3 40.78 -6.61 24.37
CA GLN A 3 40.85 -7.10 23.00
C GLN A 3 39.57 -6.67 22.28
N VAL A 4 39.68 -5.62 21.47
CA VAL A 4 38.65 -5.27 20.49
C VAL A 4 38.64 -6.43 19.50
N VAL A 5 37.60 -7.25 19.55
CA VAL A 5 37.39 -8.33 18.57
C VAL A 5 37.25 -7.68 17.21
N GLU A 6 38.27 -7.81 16.39
CA GLU A 6 38.31 -7.26 15.04
C GLU A 6 37.26 -7.98 14.19
N MET A 7 36.21 -7.26 13.81
CA MET A 7 35.10 -7.82 13.03
C MET A 7 35.56 -8.11 11.60
N ALA A 8 35.15 -9.26 11.05
CA ALA A 8 35.50 -9.65 9.68
C ALA A 8 35.17 -8.52 8.66
N PRO A 9 36.03 -8.26 7.66
CA PRO A 9 35.86 -7.15 6.70
C PRO A 9 34.49 -7.10 6.01
N SER A 10 33.87 -8.27 5.77
CA SER A 10 32.54 -8.41 5.18
C SER A 10 31.41 -7.93 6.08
N LEU A 11 31.62 -7.84 7.40
CA LEU A 11 30.63 -7.39 8.37
C LEU A 11 30.75 -5.87 8.59
N GLN A 12 31.98 -5.34 8.55
CA GLN A 12 32.21 -3.89 8.58
C GLN A 12 31.63 -3.18 7.35
N SER A 13 31.80 -3.75 6.15
CA SER A 13 31.19 -3.19 4.93
C SER A 13 29.67 -3.21 4.99
N ARG A 14 29.06 -4.26 5.57
CA ARG A 14 27.60 -4.38 5.73
C ARG A 14 27.01 -3.43 6.78
N LEU A 15 27.79 -3.06 7.80
CA LEU A 15 27.38 -2.06 8.79
C LEU A 15 27.42 -0.63 8.24
N ALA A 16 28.25 -0.36 7.23
CA ALA A 16 28.26 0.94 6.55
C ALA A 16 26.93 1.22 5.83
N ASP A 17 26.27 0.15 5.35
CA ASP A 17 24.98 0.18 4.67
C ASP A 17 23.78 0.00 5.64
N PHE A 18 24.02 0.06 6.96
CA PHE A 18 22.97 -0.08 7.94
C PHE A 18 21.98 1.10 7.84
N PRO A 19 20.66 0.85 7.94
CA PRO A 19 19.67 1.91 7.87
C PRO A 19 19.91 3.02 8.89
N ARG A 20 19.73 4.27 8.47
CA ARG A 20 19.97 5.46 9.30
C ARG A 20 18.67 6.14 9.69
N VAL A 21 18.70 6.82 10.83
CA VAL A 21 17.59 7.64 11.32
C VAL A 21 18.02 9.10 11.31
N GLN A 22 17.30 9.93 10.56
CA GLN A 22 17.62 11.35 10.39
C GLN A 22 16.45 12.23 10.81
N ALA A 23 16.71 13.20 11.68
CA ALA A 23 15.75 14.25 12.00
C ALA A 23 15.66 15.27 10.86
N SER A 24 14.45 15.73 10.58
CA SER A 24 14.17 16.83 9.64
C SER A 24 13.80 18.10 10.39
N SER A 25 14.04 19.25 9.77
CA SER A 25 13.67 20.58 10.30
C SER A 25 12.17 20.73 10.60
N SER A 26 11.31 19.90 9.98
CA SER A 26 9.86 19.90 10.21
C SER A 26 9.40 19.14 11.47
N GLY A 27 10.31 18.76 12.37
CA GLY A 27 9.99 18.01 13.59
C GLY A 27 9.56 16.55 13.32
N THR A 28 10.03 15.98 12.21
CA THR A 28 9.79 14.57 11.86
C THR A 28 11.11 13.86 11.64
N THR A 29 11.09 12.55 11.82
CA THR A 29 12.23 11.65 11.65
C THR A 29 12.03 10.79 10.40
N GLN A 30 13.09 10.53 9.67
CA GLN A 30 13.10 9.67 8.48
C GLN A 30 13.95 8.44 8.75
N VAL A 31 13.48 7.29 8.27
CA VAL A 31 14.29 6.08 8.13
C VAL A 31 14.87 6.08 6.72
N LEU A 32 16.18 5.92 6.61
CA LEU A 32 16.92 5.90 5.36
C LEU A 32 17.55 4.53 5.16
N VAL A 33 17.50 4.04 3.92
CA VAL A 33 18.21 2.83 3.48
C VAL A 33 19.01 3.22 2.24
N ASN A 34 20.31 2.94 2.23
CA ASN A 34 21.22 3.38 1.16
C ASN A 34 21.07 4.88 0.85
N GLU A 35 21.06 5.72 1.89
CA GLU A 35 20.88 7.19 1.82
C GLU A 35 19.55 7.67 1.21
N ARG A 36 18.56 6.77 1.05
CA ARG A 36 17.24 7.09 0.52
C ARG A 36 16.18 7.00 1.59
N PRO A 37 15.34 8.03 1.79
CA PRO A 37 14.27 8.00 2.79
C PRO A 37 13.17 7.03 2.37
N ILE A 38 12.87 6.04 3.21
CA ILE A 38 11.82 5.04 2.96
C ILE A 38 10.52 5.37 3.69
N LEU A 39 10.60 5.92 4.90
CA LEU A 39 9.44 6.21 5.75
C LEU A 39 9.71 7.43 6.63
N LYS A 40 8.68 8.26 6.83
CA LYS A 40 8.70 9.43 7.70
C LYS A 40 7.76 9.22 8.89
N LEU A 41 8.27 9.45 10.10
CA LEU A 41 7.57 9.28 11.36
C LEU A 41 7.75 10.51 12.25
N ARG A 42 6.86 10.76 13.20
CA ARG A 42 7.08 11.78 14.25
C ARG A 42 7.85 11.20 15.45
N ASP A 43 7.63 9.92 15.70
CA ASP A 43 8.23 9.18 16.78
C ASP A 43 9.62 8.69 16.34
N ARG A 44 10.66 9.16 17.03
CA ARG A 44 12.05 8.81 16.75
C ARG A 44 12.37 7.40 17.20
N GLU A 45 11.87 6.96 18.35
CA GLU A 45 12.13 5.62 18.88
C GLU A 45 11.53 4.57 17.93
N ARG A 46 10.30 4.79 17.46
CA ARG A 46 9.71 3.93 16.41
C ARG A 46 10.55 3.92 15.12
N ALA A 47 11.16 5.04 14.74
CA ALA A 47 12.02 5.10 13.56
C ALA A 47 13.30 4.27 13.75
N GLU A 48 13.90 4.32 14.95
CA GLU A 48 15.08 3.52 15.33
C GLU A 48 14.78 2.02 15.31
N VAL A 49 13.66 1.59 15.90
CA VAL A 49 13.23 0.18 15.84
C VAL A 49 13.06 -0.32 14.40
N ILE A 50 12.49 0.50 13.51
CA ILE A 50 12.32 0.13 12.10
C ILE A 50 13.68 0.03 11.39
N ALA A 51 14.58 0.98 11.63
CA ALA A 51 15.93 0.96 11.09
C ALA A 51 16.69 -0.30 11.53
N ASP A 52 16.61 -0.65 12.81
CA ASP A 52 17.23 -1.85 13.37
C ASP A 52 16.66 -3.13 12.78
N GLN A 53 15.34 -3.22 12.62
CA GLN A 53 14.68 -4.39 12.02
C GLN A 53 15.12 -4.61 10.57
N ILE A 54 15.21 -3.55 9.78
CA ILE A 54 15.67 -3.61 8.39
C ILE A 54 17.17 -3.95 8.36
N GLY A 55 17.98 -3.31 9.20
CA GLY A 55 19.42 -3.54 9.23
C GLY A 55 19.76 -4.97 9.64
N LEU A 56 19.08 -5.51 10.65
CA LEU A 56 19.21 -6.91 11.04
C LEU A 56 18.81 -7.87 9.91
N MET A 57 17.74 -7.57 9.18
CA MET A 57 17.36 -8.33 8.00
C MET A 57 18.49 -8.36 6.95
N LEU A 58 19.09 -7.20 6.63
CA LEU A 58 20.17 -7.10 5.65
C LEU A 58 21.44 -7.84 6.08
N VAL A 59 21.85 -7.70 7.35
CA VAL A 59 23.05 -8.34 7.89
C VAL A 59 22.92 -9.87 7.89
N LEU A 60 21.74 -10.38 8.31
CA LEU A 60 21.49 -11.82 8.42
C LEU A 60 21.20 -12.50 7.08
N ASN A 61 20.89 -11.74 6.02
CA ASN A 61 20.52 -12.28 4.72
C ASN A 61 21.34 -11.59 3.61
N PRO A 62 22.62 -11.95 3.42
CA PRO A 62 23.47 -11.31 2.41
C PRO A 62 23.02 -11.56 0.97
N GLU A 63 22.44 -12.74 0.72
CA GLU A 63 21.85 -13.11 -0.56
C GLU A 63 20.35 -12.77 -0.60
N LEU A 64 19.95 -11.69 0.09
CA LEU A 64 18.54 -11.31 0.17
C LEU A 64 17.99 -11.08 -1.22
N ASN A 65 16.92 -11.80 -1.53
CA ASN A 65 16.04 -11.50 -2.66
C ASN A 65 14.92 -10.58 -2.16
N ALA A 66 14.84 -9.35 -2.67
CA ALA A 66 13.84 -8.40 -2.17
C ALA A 66 12.42 -8.75 -2.62
N ASP A 67 12.21 -9.70 -3.54
CA ASP A 67 10.89 -10.29 -3.77
C ASP A 67 10.34 -11.02 -2.54
N GLN A 68 11.14 -11.28 -1.52
CA GLN A 68 10.67 -11.75 -0.22
C GLN A 68 10.21 -10.61 0.72
N ILE A 69 10.46 -9.35 0.36
CA ILE A 69 9.94 -8.15 1.03
C ILE A 69 8.57 -7.84 0.43
N ARG A 70 7.53 -8.23 1.18
CA ARG A 70 6.14 -8.24 0.71
C ARG A 70 5.24 -7.50 1.69
N PRO A 71 4.11 -6.94 1.22
CA PRO A 71 3.10 -6.42 2.12
C PRO A 71 2.29 -7.57 2.73
N ALA A 72 1.68 -7.33 3.88
CA ALA A 72 0.73 -8.26 4.51
C ALA A 72 -0.24 -7.52 5.44
N LEU A 73 -1.27 -8.21 5.89
CA LEU A 73 -2.10 -7.77 7.01
C LEU A 73 -1.77 -8.58 8.25
N VAL A 74 -1.55 -7.90 9.38
CA VAL A 74 -1.45 -8.51 10.71
C VAL A 74 -2.50 -7.84 11.59
N ALA A 75 -3.53 -8.58 12.00
CA ALA A 75 -4.68 -8.05 12.73
C ALA A 75 -5.26 -6.76 12.08
N ASP A 76 -5.53 -6.83 10.77
CA ASP A 76 -6.04 -5.72 9.94
C ASP A 76 -5.13 -4.48 9.81
N VAL A 77 -3.89 -4.55 10.31
CA VAL A 77 -2.89 -3.50 10.14
C VAL A 77 -1.98 -3.85 8.94
N PRO A 78 -1.87 -2.98 7.93
CA PRO A 78 -0.92 -3.16 6.85
C PRO A 78 0.53 -3.14 7.36
N VAL A 79 1.31 -4.13 6.98
CA VAL A 79 2.72 -4.27 7.36
C VAL A 79 3.58 -4.54 6.14
N VAL A 80 4.84 -4.13 6.22
CA VAL A 80 5.90 -4.65 5.37
C VAL A 80 6.62 -5.74 6.15
N ARG A 81 6.79 -6.90 5.53
CA ARG A 81 7.47 -8.06 6.13
C ARG A 81 8.54 -8.61 5.18
N PHE A 82 9.53 -9.26 5.77
CA PHE A 82 10.43 -10.17 5.08
C PHE A 82 10.20 -11.58 5.60
N ARG A 83 9.69 -12.47 4.73
CA ARG A 83 9.19 -13.78 5.16
C ARG A 83 8.17 -13.60 6.30
N GLU A 84 8.32 -14.29 7.42
CA GLU A 84 7.41 -14.19 8.57
C GLU A 84 7.69 -13.01 9.52
N ARG A 85 8.75 -12.23 9.28
CA ARG A 85 9.15 -11.13 10.18
C ARG A 85 8.61 -9.79 9.69
N VAL A 86 7.85 -9.10 10.54
CA VAL A 86 7.43 -7.72 10.30
C VAL A 86 8.63 -6.78 10.41
N LEU A 87 8.82 -5.93 9.39
CA LEU A 87 9.85 -4.88 9.36
C LEU A 87 9.30 -3.53 9.81
N PHE A 88 8.04 -3.24 9.47
CA PHE A 88 7.32 -2.07 9.98
C PHE A 88 5.83 -2.14 9.67
N THR A 89 5.06 -1.39 10.44
CA THR A 89 3.61 -1.29 10.32
C THR A 89 3.19 0.10 9.83
N ILE A 90 2.13 0.16 9.02
CA ILE A 90 1.49 1.40 8.57
C ILE A 90 0.05 1.43 9.11
N ASP A 91 -0.07 1.85 10.36
CA ASP A 91 -1.37 2.03 11.01
C ASP A 91 -2.11 3.29 10.51
N ARG A 92 -3.41 3.38 10.85
CA ARG A 92 -4.26 4.52 10.45
C ARG A 92 -3.77 5.86 10.99
N LYS A 93 -3.19 5.89 12.20
CA LYS A 93 -2.70 7.13 12.83
C LYS A 93 -1.51 7.68 12.05
N LEU A 94 -0.56 6.83 11.68
CA LEU A 94 0.59 7.17 10.85
C LEU A 94 0.15 7.66 9.46
N ALA A 95 -0.76 6.95 8.82
CA ALA A 95 -1.29 7.34 7.51
C ALA A 95 -2.03 8.69 7.56
N ALA A 96 -2.90 8.88 8.56
CA ALA A 96 -3.66 10.11 8.77
C ALA A 96 -2.75 11.32 9.03
N ALA A 97 -1.68 11.15 9.82
CA ALA A 97 -0.68 12.20 10.07
C ALA A 97 0.01 12.68 8.79
N GLN A 98 0.03 11.85 7.74
CA GLN A 98 0.58 12.18 6.42
C GLN A 98 -0.51 12.52 5.39
N LYS A 99 -1.78 12.62 5.81
CA LYS A 99 -2.95 12.83 4.93
C LYS A 99 -3.07 11.76 3.82
N ARG A 100 -2.62 10.53 4.09
CA ARG A 100 -2.66 9.38 3.18
C ARG A 100 -3.61 8.31 3.73
N ASN A 101 -4.02 7.38 2.87
CA ASN A 101 -4.55 6.09 3.28
C ASN A 101 -3.39 5.13 3.58
N SER A 102 -3.63 4.16 4.47
CA SER A 102 -2.60 3.22 4.95
C SER A 102 -2.02 2.35 3.84
N VAL A 103 -2.84 1.84 2.92
CA VAL A 103 -2.40 1.01 1.79
C VAL A 103 -1.52 1.81 0.83
N SER A 104 -1.90 3.06 0.50
CA SER A 104 -1.05 3.90 -0.36
C SER A 104 0.28 4.28 0.30
N LEU A 105 0.26 4.60 1.59
CA LEU A 105 1.50 4.89 2.33
C LEU A 105 2.38 3.64 2.48
N LEU A 106 1.77 2.47 2.68
CA LEU A 106 2.45 1.18 2.67
C LEU A 106 3.14 0.94 1.32
N GLN A 107 2.41 1.06 0.20
CA GLN A 107 3.00 0.87 -1.12
C GLN A 107 4.20 1.79 -1.33
N ASP A 108 4.06 3.08 -1.05
CA ASP A 108 5.16 4.04 -1.23
C ASP A 108 6.38 3.66 -0.40
N SER A 109 6.18 3.32 0.87
CA SER A 109 7.26 2.98 1.79
C SER A 109 7.94 1.65 1.42
N LEU A 110 7.14 0.66 1.05
CA LEU A 110 7.61 -0.63 0.52
C LEU A 110 8.43 -0.45 -0.76
N ASN A 111 7.91 0.28 -1.74
CA ASN A 111 8.57 0.47 -3.01
C ASN A 111 9.85 1.30 -2.90
N ARG A 112 9.90 2.26 -1.97
CA ARG A 112 11.14 2.98 -1.64
C ARG A 112 12.19 2.04 -1.06
N LEU A 113 11.79 1.16 -0.13
CA LEU A 113 12.69 0.13 0.40
C LEU A 113 13.20 -0.79 -0.70
N ARG A 114 12.30 -1.37 -1.52
CA ARG A 114 12.67 -2.23 -2.65
C ARG A 114 13.63 -1.53 -3.60
N THR A 115 13.32 -0.29 -4.00
CA THR A 115 14.17 0.49 -4.91
C THR A 115 15.53 0.83 -4.29
N ALA A 116 15.57 1.16 -2.99
CA ALA A 116 16.83 1.39 -2.28
C ALA A 116 17.72 0.14 -2.26
N LEU A 117 17.12 -1.05 -2.30
CA LEU A 117 17.79 -2.35 -2.40
C LEU A 117 18.00 -2.81 -3.85
N GLY A 118 17.80 -1.95 -4.86
CA GLY A 118 18.07 -2.26 -6.27
C GLY A 118 16.95 -3.01 -6.99
N GLU A 119 15.76 -3.09 -6.40
CA GLU A 119 14.70 -4.00 -6.84
C GLU A 119 13.49 -3.26 -7.40
N ARG A 120 12.76 -3.92 -8.31
CA ARG A 120 11.62 -3.28 -8.98
C ARG A 120 10.51 -2.95 -7.98
N PRO A 121 9.81 -1.81 -8.14
CA PRO A 121 8.62 -1.53 -7.35
C PRO A 121 7.48 -2.51 -7.70
N LEU A 122 6.57 -2.71 -6.74
CA LEU A 122 5.31 -3.39 -6.93
C LEU A 122 4.22 -2.42 -7.38
N SER A 123 3.40 -2.83 -8.34
CA SER A 123 2.19 -2.14 -8.73
C SER A 123 1.16 -2.11 -7.60
N MET A 124 0.17 -1.21 -7.70
CA MET A 124 -0.89 -1.12 -6.69
C MET A 124 -1.69 -2.43 -6.60
N VAL A 125 -1.96 -3.07 -7.74
CA VAL A 125 -2.66 -4.37 -7.78
C VAL A 125 -1.84 -5.47 -7.12
N GLU A 126 -0.53 -5.56 -7.38
CA GLU A 126 0.34 -6.54 -6.70
C GLU A 126 0.31 -6.32 -5.18
N VAL A 127 0.43 -5.07 -4.72
CA VAL A 127 0.37 -4.76 -3.28
C VAL A 127 -0.97 -5.13 -2.66
N GLN A 128 -2.09 -4.75 -3.28
CA GLN A 128 -3.42 -5.05 -2.76
C GLN A 128 -3.75 -6.54 -2.83
N ALA A 129 -3.31 -7.23 -3.88
CA ALA A 129 -3.50 -8.67 -4.01
C ALA A 129 -2.73 -9.42 -2.92
N ASP A 130 -1.48 -9.06 -2.65
CA ASP A 130 -0.68 -9.66 -1.58
C ASP A 130 -1.27 -9.33 -0.20
N LEU A 131 -1.72 -8.08 0.04
CA LEU A 131 -2.32 -7.65 1.31
C LEU A 131 -3.56 -8.46 1.70
N TYR A 132 -4.47 -8.64 0.75
CA TYR A 132 -5.76 -9.27 0.97
C TYR A 132 -5.79 -10.74 0.52
N ASN A 133 -4.63 -11.30 0.15
CA ASN A 133 -4.48 -12.63 -0.44
C ASN A 133 -5.49 -12.87 -1.59
N LEU A 134 -5.54 -11.99 -2.59
CA LEU A 134 -6.54 -12.04 -3.66
C LEU A 134 -6.00 -12.67 -4.94
N LYS A 135 -6.83 -13.49 -5.59
CA LYS A 135 -6.59 -14.05 -6.93
C LYS A 135 -7.71 -13.63 -7.89
N ALA A 136 -7.32 -13.31 -9.12
CA ALA A 136 -8.26 -12.93 -10.16
C ALA A 136 -9.09 -14.15 -10.61
N THR A 137 -10.38 -13.94 -10.82
CA THR A 137 -11.29 -14.96 -11.39
C THR A 137 -11.49 -14.77 -12.88
N ARG A 138 -12.31 -15.64 -13.50
CA ARG A 138 -12.75 -15.47 -14.89
C ARG A 138 -13.95 -14.52 -15.04
N GLN A 139 -14.57 -14.09 -13.94
CA GLN A 139 -15.75 -13.22 -13.99
C GLN A 139 -15.32 -11.78 -14.25
N ARG A 140 -15.81 -11.22 -15.37
CA ARG A 140 -15.45 -9.90 -15.88
C ARG A 140 -16.69 -9.05 -16.11
N LEU A 141 -16.56 -7.76 -15.86
CA LEU A 141 -17.59 -6.74 -16.08
C LEU A 141 -16.97 -5.59 -16.89
N LYS A 142 -17.75 -5.00 -17.80
CA LYS A 142 -17.33 -3.85 -18.60
C LYS A 142 -18.40 -2.78 -18.55
N GLY A 143 -17.98 -1.53 -18.46
CA GLY A 143 -18.89 -0.40 -18.39
C GLY A 143 -18.15 0.90 -18.08
N LEU A 144 -18.90 1.93 -17.69
CA LEU A 144 -18.31 3.19 -17.25
C LEU A 144 -18.17 3.20 -15.72
N ALA A 145 -17.07 3.75 -15.24
CA ALA A 145 -16.89 4.11 -13.84
C ALA A 145 -16.86 5.62 -13.70
N SER A 146 -17.47 6.12 -12.64
CA SER A 146 -17.25 7.49 -12.16
C SER A 146 -16.71 7.47 -10.74
N TRP A 147 -16.74 8.61 -10.02
CA TRP A 147 -16.32 8.66 -8.63
C TRP A 147 -17.14 9.63 -7.78
N TYR A 148 -17.22 9.36 -6.48
CA TYR A 148 -17.96 10.19 -5.53
C TYR A 148 -17.27 11.53 -5.28
N GLY A 149 -17.99 12.63 -5.48
CA GLY A 149 -17.52 13.95 -5.07
C GLY A 149 -17.24 14.06 -3.55
N PRO A 150 -16.40 15.01 -3.11
CA PRO A 150 -15.92 15.10 -1.73
C PRO A 150 -17.04 15.28 -0.68
N ARG A 151 -18.21 15.78 -1.08
CA ARG A 151 -19.40 15.98 -0.20
C ARG A 151 -19.96 14.70 0.44
N PHE A 152 -19.62 13.54 -0.11
CA PHE A 152 -20.10 12.26 0.41
C PHE A 152 -19.24 11.74 1.58
N ASN A 153 -18.02 12.24 1.75
CA ASN A 153 -17.11 11.79 2.80
C ASN A 153 -17.75 11.94 4.20
N GLY A 154 -17.66 10.89 5.02
CA GLY A 154 -18.23 10.86 6.36
C GLY A 154 -19.71 10.46 6.42
N ARG A 155 -20.37 10.21 5.29
CA ARG A 155 -21.76 9.73 5.25
C ARG A 155 -21.81 8.19 5.31
N PRO A 156 -22.89 7.59 5.82
CA PRO A 156 -23.06 6.14 5.77
C PRO A 156 -23.25 5.65 4.32
N THR A 157 -22.66 4.51 4.01
CA THR A 157 -22.91 3.73 2.79
C THR A 157 -24.07 2.76 2.99
N ALA A 158 -24.53 2.13 1.91
CA ALA A 158 -25.54 1.07 1.98
C ALA A 158 -25.07 -0.20 2.71
N SER A 159 -23.76 -0.40 2.94
CA SER A 159 -23.28 -1.48 3.81
C SER A 159 -23.31 -1.12 5.30
N GLY A 160 -23.66 0.13 5.65
CA GLY A 160 -23.61 0.65 7.02
C GLY A 160 -22.25 1.21 7.44
N GLU A 161 -21.23 1.14 6.58
CA GLU A 161 -19.91 1.73 6.86
C GLU A 161 -19.93 3.25 6.62
N THR A 162 -19.13 4.00 7.36
CA THR A 162 -18.89 5.40 7.01
C THR A 162 -17.99 5.49 5.77
N PHE A 163 -18.46 6.16 4.71
CA PHE A 163 -17.69 6.40 3.51
C PHE A 163 -16.46 7.25 3.80
N GLU A 164 -15.28 6.72 3.50
CA GLU A 164 -14.00 7.43 3.53
C GLU A 164 -13.42 7.48 2.11
N GLN A 165 -13.34 8.69 1.55
CA GLN A 165 -12.91 8.91 0.18
C GLN A 165 -11.46 8.48 -0.10
N ARG A 166 -10.65 8.32 0.96
CA ARG A 166 -9.26 7.88 0.87
C ARG A 166 -9.11 6.35 0.84
N GLU A 167 -10.15 5.59 1.20
CA GLU A 167 -10.13 4.12 1.12
C GLU A 167 -10.37 3.63 -0.31
N PHE A 168 -9.98 2.41 -0.62
CA PHE A 168 -10.19 1.80 -1.95
C PHE A 168 -11.53 1.06 -2.01
N THR A 169 -12.61 1.83 -2.14
CA THR A 169 -13.97 1.29 -2.19
C THR A 169 -14.72 1.73 -3.44
N ALA A 170 -15.84 1.05 -3.72
CA ALA A 170 -16.75 1.41 -4.79
C ALA A 170 -18.21 1.05 -4.45
N ALA A 171 -19.15 1.74 -5.09
CA ALA A 171 -20.52 1.29 -5.23
C ALA A 171 -20.71 0.42 -6.47
N HIS A 172 -21.54 -0.60 -6.33
CA HIS A 172 -22.07 -1.38 -7.45
C HIS A 172 -23.58 -1.68 -7.22
N PRO A 173 -24.44 -1.73 -8.26
CA PRO A 173 -25.89 -1.88 -8.07
C PRO A 173 -26.30 -3.18 -7.38
N THR A 174 -25.65 -4.30 -7.73
CA THR A 174 -26.11 -5.65 -7.35
C THR A 174 -25.02 -6.59 -6.82
N LEU A 175 -23.75 -6.19 -6.83
CA LEU A 175 -22.70 -7.09 -6.37
C LEU A 175 -22.80 -7.23 -4.84
N PRO A 176 -22.57 -8.43 -4.28
CA PRO A 176 -22.50 -8.59 -2.83
C PRO A 176 -21.51 -7.61 -2.22
N PHE A 177 -21.84 -7.08 -1.05
CA PHE A 177 -20.86 -6.31 -0.28
C PHE A 177 -19.64 -7.19 0.02
N ASN A 178 -18.47 -6.55 0.16
CA ASN A 178 -17.17 -7.20 0.30
C ASN A 178 -16.67 -7.96 -0.94
N THR A 179 -17.35 -7.83 -2.08
CA THR A 179 -16.76 -8.24 -3.38
C THR A 179 -15.55 -7.36 -3.68
N PHE A 180 -14.41 -7.96 -3.99
CA PHE A 180 -13.24 -7.25 -4.48
C PHE A 180 -13.22 -7.24 -6.00
N LEU A 181 -12.90 -6.10 -6.60
CA LEU A 181 -12.80 -5.90 -8.04
C LEU A 181 -11.44 -5.33 -8.39
N GLN A 182 -10.65 -6.01 -9.23
CA GLN A 182 -9.56 -5.36 -9.94
C GLN A 182 -10.16 -4.57 -11.10
N VAL A 183 -10.20 -3.24 -10.95
CA VAL A 183 -10.71 -2.31 -11.96
C VAL A 183 -9.53 -1.81 -12.78
N THR A 184 -9.67 -1.84 -14.10
CA THR A 184 -8.69 -1.36 -15.07
C THR A 184 -9.29 -0.24 -15.89
N ASN A 185 -8.65 0.92 -15.93
CA ASN A 185 -9.00 2.00 -16.84
C ASN A 185 -8.57 1.62 -18.27
N ARG A 186 -9.51 1.51 -19.20
CA ARG A 186 -9.24 1.06 -20.56
C ARG A 186 -8.50 2.07 -21.43
N HIS A 187 -8.45 3.34 -21.01
CA HIS A 187 -7.66 4.36 -21.71
C HIS A 187 -6.18 4.31 -21.36
N THR A 188 -5.84 4.02 -20.10
CA THR A 188 -4.47 4.14 -19.60
C THR A 188 -3.83 2.79 -19.26
N GLY A 189 -4.62 1.73 -19.10
CA GLY A 189 -4.17 0.45 -18.55
C GLY A 189 -3.93 0.45 -17.04
N SER A 190 -4.04 1.61 -16.37
CA SER A 190 -3.91 1.72 -14.91
C SER A 190 -4.96 0.87 -14.22
N SER A 191 -4.56 0.19 -13.13
CA SER A 191 -5.42 -0.73 -12.41
C SER A 191 -5.35 -0.54 -10.91
N VAL A 192 -6.46 -0.80 -10.22
CA VAL A 192 -6.58 -0.77 -8.75
C VAL A 192 -7.60 -1.82 -8.30
N ILE A 193 -7.40 -2.40 -7.13
CA ILE A 193 -8.41 -3.24 -6.48
C ILE A 193 -9.29 -2.38 -5.57
N VAL A 194 -10.60 -2.53 -5.69
CA VAL A 194 -11.59 -1.88 -4.80
C VAL A 194 -12.48 -2.91 -4.14
N ARG A 195 -12.98 -2.60 -2.95
CA ARG A 195 -14.02 -3.37 -2.27
C ARG A 195 -15.40 -2.72 -2.45
N VAL A 196 -16.40 -3.53 -2.81
CA VAL A 196 -17.78 -3.05 -2.90
C VAL A 196 -18.35 -2.87 -1.49
N ASN A 197 -18.67 -1.63 -1.11
CA ASN A 197 -19.27 -1.31 0.20
C ASN A 197 -20.47 -0.36 0.10
N ASP A 198 -20.91 -0.03 -1.12
CA ASP A 198 -22.05 0.86 -1.33
C ASP A 198 -22.89 0.43 -2.54
N ARG A 199 -24.04 1.09 -2.75
CA ARG A 199 -25.00 0.79 -3.83
C ARG A 199 -25.12 1.95 -4.81
N GLY A 200 -25.45 1.60 -6.05
CA GLY A 200 -25.40 2.49 -7.20
C GLY A 200 -24.20 2.17 -8.10
N PRO A 201 -23.94 2.96 -9.15
CA PRO A 201 -24.77 4.04 -9.66
C PRO A 201 -26.08 3.50 -10.27
N TYR A 202 -27.19 4.22 -10.06
CA TYR A 202 -28.49 3.86 -10.66
C TYR A 202 -28.72 4.51 -12.03
N VAL A 203 -27.81 5.40 -12.44
CA VAL A 203 -27.88 6.08 -13.74
C VAL A 203 -27.00 5.35 -14.74
N LYS A 204 -27.64 4.73 -15.73
CA LYS A 204 -26.97 4.11 -16.88
C LYS A 204 -26.20 5.17 -17.69
N PRO A 205 -25.08 4.82 -18.36
CA PRO A 205 -24.49 3.48 -18.48
C PRO A 205 -23.36 3.20 -17.46
N ARG A 206 -23.32 3.90 -16.32
CA ARG A 206 -22.31 3.66 -15.28
C ARG A 206 -22.59 2.35 -14.54
N MET A 207 -21.53 1.61 -14.24
CA MET A 207 -21.59 0.38 -13.43
C MET A 207 -20.88 0.51 -12.08
N LEU A 208 -20.00 1.50 -11.92
CA LEU A 208 -19.25 1.73 -10.69
C LEU A 208 -19.18 3.22 -10.36
N ASP A 209 -19.31 3.53 -9.07
CA ASP A 209 -18.91 4.82 -8.49
C ASP A 209 -17.75 4.54 -7.53
N LEU A 210 -16.56 4.99 -7.90
CA LEU A 210 -15.31 4.77 -7.18
C LEU A 210 -15.12 5.79 -6.06
N SER A 211 -14.36 5.42 -5.03
CA SER A 211 -13.79 6.40 -4.11
C SER A 211 -12.80 7.33 -4.82
N ARG A 212 -12.47 8.46 -4.19
CA ARG A 212 -11.49 9.41 -4.73
C ARG A 212 -10.10 8.79 -4.83
N ALA A 213 -9.69 7.96 -3.87
CA ALA A 213 -8.41 7.25 -3.91
C ALA A 213 -8.33 6.24 -5.07
N ALA A 214 -9.39 5.47 -5.30
CA ALA A 214 -9.46 4.54 -6.42
C ALA A 214 -9.45 5.28 -7.77
N ALA A 215 -10.22 6.37 -7.89
CA ALA A 215 -10.21 7.21 -9.08
C ALA A 215 -8.83 7.83 -9.35
N TYR A 216 -8.12 8.26 -8.30
CA TYR A 216 -6.76 8.79 -8.43
C TYR A 216 -5.79 7.73 -8.93
N ALA A 217 -5.82 6.52 -8.35
CA ALA A 217 -4.99 5.40 -8.78
C ALA A 217 -5.25 4.97 -10.24
N LEU A 218 -6.49 5.14 -10.73
CA LEU A 218 -6.86 4.88 -12.12
C LEU A 218 -6.61 6.04 -13.09
N GLY A 219 -6.18 7.21 -12.59
CA GLY A 219 -6.06 8.41 -13.41
C GLY A 219 -7.39 8.98 -13.89
N SER A 220 -8.50 8.73 -13.18
CA SER A 220 -9.86 9.12 -13.59
C SER A 220 -10.44 10.32 -12.81
N THR A 221 -9.67 10.94 -11.91
CA THR A 221 -10.14 12.10 -11.12
C THR A 221 -10.52 13.29 -12.00
N HIS A 222 -9.70 13.64 -12.99
CA HIS A 222 -9.95 14.76 -13.89
C HIS A 222 -10.92 14.41 -15.03
N PRO A 223 -10.81 13.26 -15.72
CA PRO A 223 -11.81 12.84 -16.70
C PRO A 223 -13.22 12.65 -16.11
N GLY A 224 -13.31 12.34 -14.81
CA GLY A 224 -14.56 12.15 -14.08
C GLY A 224 -15.23 10.81 -14.36
N VAL A 225 -15.45 10.48 -15.63
CA VAL A 225 -16.03 9.23 -16.10
C VAL A 225 -15.08 8.55 -17.08
N VAL A 226 -14.78 7.27 -16.88
CA VAL A 226 -13.87 6.50 -17.74
C VAL A 226 -14.45 5.11 -18.06
N PRO A 227 -14.19 4.56 -19.26
CA PRO A 227 -14.47 3.16 -19.56
C PRO A 227 -13.52 2.26 -18.78
N VAL A 228 -14.09 1.25 -18.12
CA VAL A 228 -13.33 0.29 -17.31
C VAL A 228 -13.66 -1.14 -17.68
N GLU A 229 -12.71 -2.02 -17.38
CA GLU A 229 -12.94 -3.45 -17.22
C GLU A 229 -12.68 -3.81 -15.75
N ALA A 230 -13.57 -4.57 -15.13
CA ALA A 230 -13.43 -5.04 -13.77
C ALA A 230 -13.39 -6.57 -13.72
N VAL A 231 -12.44 -7.14 -12.97
CA VAL A 231 -12.34 -8.58 -12.73
C VAL A 231 -12.68 -8.84 -11.26
N VAL A 232 -13.57 -9.80 -11.00
CA VAL A 232 -13.87 -10.22 -9.63
C VAL A 232 -12.66 -10.93 -9.04
N MET A 233 -12.25 -10.52 -7.85
CA MET A 233 -11.13 -11.09 -7.08
C MET A 233 -11.68 -11.90 -5.92
N LYS A 234 -11.05 -13.04 -5.61
CA LYS A 234 -11.42 -13.89 -4.46
C LYS A 234 -10.19 -14.18 -3.60
N PRO A 235 -10.36 -14.41 -2.28
CA PRO A 235 -9.28 -14.92 -1.45
C PRO A 235 -8.65 -16.17 -2.08
N GLY A 236 -7.32 -16.25 -2.04
CA GLY A 236 -6.58 -17.44 -2.43
C GLY A 236 -6.86 -18.55 -1.44
N SER A 237 -7.29 -19.70 -1.96
CA SER A 237 -7.22 -20.99 -1.27
C SER A 237 -5.78 -21.35 -0.96
#